data_AF-A0A3C1BA96-F1
#
_entry.id   AF-A0A3C1BA96-F1
#
_cell.length_a   1.000
_cell.length_b   1.000
_cell.length_c   1.000
_cell.angle_alpha   90.00
_cell.angle_beta   90.00
_cell.angle_gamma   90.00
#
_symmetry.space_group_name_H-M   'P 1'
#
loop_
_entity.id
_entity.type
_entity.pdbx_description
1 polymer ?
#
loop_
_entity_poly.entity_id
_entity_poly.type
_entity_poly.pdbx_seq_one_letter_code
_entity_poly.pdbx_strand_id
1 'polypeptide(L)'
;MFVELFLLRICFLSWLVGLPFYLLSASGLSACAIAGKNERLFTHCLLNASINKPVGPAAAFLLNDKLRRSAQLGIANLPVAVRSLQRFWARVISYSHNKNDRNPNGPLILGDMVFQGKADRVKKAGVLIGAGTGMRTRYFPHAGAYFDYGVNAHYAHSPQHKIGIACISAEACFVKSLRNWRYVDLCIRADRI
;
A
#
# COMPACT_ATOMS: atom_id res chain seq x y z
N MET A 1 -35.15 42.05 28.59
CA MET A 1 -34.25 42.68 27.57
C MET A 1 -32.78 42.24 27.66
N PHE A 2 -32.30 41.60 28.73
CA PHE A 2 -30.90 41.16 28.85
C PHE A 2 -30.60 39.74 28.33
N VAL A 3 -31.61 38.86 28.32
CA VAL A 3 -31.42 37.43 27.94
C VAL A 3 -31.36 37.25 26.41
N GLU A 4 -32.14 38.00 25.65
CA GLU A 4 -32.16 37.88 24.18
C GLU A 4 -30.87 38.40 23.52
N LEU A 5 -30.28 39.48 24.05
CA LEU A 5 -29.01 40.02 23.58
C LEU A 5 -27.83 39.07 23.83
N PHE A 6 -27.90 38.23 24.88
CA PHE A 6 -26.85 37.27 25.22
C PHE A 6 -26.90 36.02 24.32
N LEU A 7 -28.10 35.53 24.03
CA LEU A 7 -28.31 34.38 23.14
C LEU A 7 -27.94 34.71 21.67
N LEU A 8 -28.28 35.91 21.19
CA LEU A 8 -27.91 36.35 19.83
C LEU A 8 -26.38 36.42 19.64
N ARG A 9 -25.66 36.84 20.69
CA ARG A 9 -24.20 36.99 20.67
C ARG A 9 -23.47 35.65 20.68
N ILE A 10 -24.01 34.64 21.36
CA ILE A 10 -23.45 33.28 21.38
C ILE A 10 -23.67 32.60 20.02
N CYS A 11 -24.85 32.73 19.41
CA CYS A 11 -25.10 32.19 18.07
C CYS A 11 -24.21 32.83 16.98
N PHE A 12 -23.95 34.15 17.05
CA PHE A 12 -23.08 34.84 16.11
C PHE A 12 -21.61 34.42 16.25
N LEU A 13 -21.12 34.21 17.49
CA LEU A 13 -19.77 33.69 17.74
C LEU A 13 -19.61 32.23 17.31
N SER A 14 -20.64 31.39 17.46
CA SER A 14 -20.61 30.00 16.96
C SER A 14 -20.53 29.91 15.43
N TRP A 15 -21.18 30.85 14.72
CA TRP A 15 -21.06 30.95 13.25
C TRP A 15 -19.68 31.47 12.81
N LEU A 16 -19.11 32.45 13.52
CA LEU A 16 -17.79 33.02 13.22
C LEU A 16 -16.62 32.06 13.46
N VAL A 17 -16.75 31.13 14.42
CA VAL A 17 -15.71 30.13 14.72
C VAL A 17 -15.91 28.81 13.95
N GLY A 18 -17.16 28.47 13.58
CA GLY A 18 -17.47 27.29 12.79
C GLY A 18 -17.15 27.43 11.29
N LEU A 19 -17.50 28.56 10.67
CA LEU A 19 -17.28 28.77 9.22
C LEU A 19 -15.81 28.62 8.75
N PRO A 20 -14.80 29.17 9.45
CA PRO A 20 -13.41 29.02 9.01
C PRO A 20 -12.88 27.59 9.18
N PHE A 21 -13.45 26.79 10.10
CA PHE A 21 -13.06 25.38 10.27
C PHE A 21 -13.60 24.47 9.16
N TYR A 22 -14.79 24.77 8.63
CA TYR A 22 -15.31 24.08 7.44
C TYR A 22 -14.58 24.49 6.16
N LEU A 23 -14.19 25.77 6.04
CA LEU A 23 -13.47 26.28 4.85
C LEU A 23 -11.99 25.86 4.79
N LEU A 24 -11.36 25.52 5.92
CA LEU A 24 -9.97 25.01 5.95
C LEU A 24 -9.83 23.56 5.46
N SER A 25 -10.94 22.83 5.32
CA SER A 25 -10.93 21.42 4.91
C SER A 25 -10.88 21.19 3.39
N ALA A 26 -11.02 22.23 2.58
CA ALA A 26 -11.14 22.11 1.13
C ALA A 26 -9.92 22.66 0.36
N SER A 27 -8.69 22.34 0.79
CA SER A 27 -7.60 22.32 -0.19
C SER A 27 -7.78 21.07 -1.06
N GLY A 28 -7.76 21.19 -2.39
CA GLY A 28 -7.91 20.03 -3.28
C GLY A 28 -6.92 18.87 -3.02
N LEU A 29 -5.88 19.12 -2.22
CA LEU A 29 -4.91 18.15 -1.71
C LEU A 29 -5.49 17.21 -0.63
N SER A 30 -6.41 17.68 0.23
CA SER A 30 -7.04 16.86 1.29
C SER A 30 -7.99 15.81 0.73
N ALA A 31 -8.73 16.15 -0.34
CA ALA A 31 -9.63 15.23 -1.04
C ALA A 31 -8.85 14.06 -1.69
N CYS A 32 -7.63 14.32 -2.18
CA CYS A 32 -6.78 13.29 -2.75
C CYS A 32 -6.15 12.36 -1.70
N ALA A 33 -6.14 12.73 -0.41
CA ALA A 33 -5.59 11.88 0.66
C ALA A 33 -6.35 10.54 0.78
N ILE A 34 -7.66 10.52 0.48
CA ILE A 34 -8.49 9.31 0.46
C ILE A 34 -7.99 8.32 -0.62
N ALA A 35 -7.45 8.84 -1.73
CA ALA A 35 -6.86 8.06 -2.80
C ALA A 35 -5.41 7.60 -2.50
N GLY A 36 -4.80 8.04 -1.39
CA GLY A 36 -3.38 7.81 -1.06
C GLY A 36 -2.94 6.34 -0.96
N LYS A 37 -3.90 5.40 -0.86
CA LYS A 37 -3.60 3.95 -0.90
C LYS A 37 -3.25 3.45 -2.30
N ASN A 38 -3.67 4.14 -3.36
CA ASN A 38 -3.37 3.78 -4.74
C ASN A 38 -2.60 4.90 -5.42
N GLU A 39 -1.33 4.65 -5.75
CA GLU A 39 -0.42 5.64 -6.33
C GLU A 39 -1.00 6.28 -7.61
N ARG A 40 -1.67 5.50 -8.47
CA ARG A 40 -2.26 5.99 -9.73
C ARG A 40 -3.47 6.88 -9.48
N LEU A 41 -4.37 6.44 -8.61
CA LEU A 41 -5.56 7.22 -8.25
C LEU A 41 -5.18 8.53 -7.55
N PHE A 42 -4.22 8.46 -6.63
CA PHE A 42 -3.65 9.63 -5.96
C PHE A 42 -3.06 10.61 -6.99
N THR A 43 -2.29 10.10 -7.95
CA THR A 43 -1.68 10.94 -8.99
C THR A 43 -2.74 11.56 -9.91
N HIS A 44 -3.76 10.81 -10.30
CA HIS A 44 -4.86 11.32 -11.12
C HIS A 44 -5.61 12.45 -10.41
N CYS A 45 -5.96 12.25 -9.14
CA CYS A 45 -6.60 13.27 -8.33
C CYS A 45 -5.71 14.52 -8.20
N LEU A 46 -4.42 14.32 -7.90
CA LEU A 46 -3.46 15.41 -7.77
C LEU A 46 -3.33 16.22 -9.06
N LEU A 47 -3.21 15.56 -10.22
CA LEU A 47 -3.13 16.23 -11.51
C LEU A 47 -4.40 17.06 -11.75
N ASN A 48 -5.58 16.45 -11.61
CA ASN A 48 -6.86 17.15 -11.83
C ASN A 48 -7.07 18.33 -10.88
N ALA A 49 -6.61 18.21 -9.63
CA ALA A 49 -6.66 19.30 -8.66
C ALA A 49 -5.73 20.48 -9.02
N SER A 50 -4.69 20.23 -9.82
CA SER A 50 -3.68 21.20 -10.27
C SER A 50 -3.93 21.79 -11.66
N ILE A 51 -4.83 21.18 -12.46
CA ILE A 51 -5.21 21.72 -13.77
C ILE A 51 -5.73 23.16 -13.60
N ASN A 52 -5.28 24.06 -14.48
CA ASN A 52 -5.64 25.48 -14.52
C ASN A 52 -5.26 26.29 -13.26
N LYS A 53 -4.36 25.76 -12.42
CA LYS A 53 -3.82 26.51 -11.27
C LYS A 53 -2.33 26.78 -11.48
N PRO A 54 -1.82 27.94 -11.06
CA PRO A 54 -0.38 28.18 -11.03
C PRO A 54 0.26 27.19 -10.06
N VAL A 55 1.23 26.42 -10.55
CA VAL A 55 2.00 25.45 -9.76
C VAL A 55 3.43 25.99 -9.62
N GLY A 56 3.87 26.22 -8.38
CA GLY A 56 5.25 26.66 -8.14
C GLY A 56 6.28 25.58 -8.54
N PRO A 57 7.56 25.95 -8.75
CA PRO A 57 8.58 25.01 -9.24
C PRO A 57 8.70 23.72 -8.42
N ALA A 58 8.76 23.83 -7.09
CA ALA A 58 8.85 22.66 -6.20
C ALA A 58 7.65 21.71 -6.34
N ALA A 59 6.45 22.27 -6.47
CA ALA A 59 5.24 21.48 -6.68
C ALA A 59 5.21 20.85 -8.07
N ALA A 60 5.76 21.50 -9.10
CA ALA A 60 5.90 20.93 -10.43
C ALA A 60 6.88 19.74 -10.45
N PHE A 61 8.00 19.83 -9.72
CA PHE A 61 8.92 18.69 -9.53
C PHE A 61 8.25 17.51 -8.83
N LEU A 62 7.52 17.76 -7.75
CA LEU A 62 6.78 16.72 -7.02
C LEU A 62 5.72 16.07 -7.92
N LEU A 63 4.94 16.87 -8.63
CA LEU A 63 3.91 16.39 -9.55
C LEU A 63 4.53 15.55 -10.66
N ASN A 64 5.67 15.98 -11.22
CA ASN A 64 6.40 15.22 -12.24
C ASN A 64 6.89 13.87 -11.70
N ASP A 65 7.47 13.81 -10.49
CA ASP A 65 7.86 12.54 -9.85
C ASP A 65 6.66 11.59 -9.69
N LYS A 66 5.51 12.09 -9.23
CA LYS A 66 4.28 11.28 -9.07
C LYS A 66 3.72 10.78 -10.41
N LEU A 67 3.69 11.63 -11.43
CA LEU A 67 3.30 11.25 -12.79
C LEU A 67 4.19 10.12 -13.32
N ARG A 68 5.51 10.25 -13.19
CA ARG A 68 6.45 9.25 -13.70
C ARG A 68 6.32 7.93 -12.95
N ARG A 69 6.23 7.97 -11.62
CA ARG A 69 6.05 6.75 -10.80
C ARG A 69 4.75 6.01 -11.09
N SER A 70 3.70 6.72 -11.52
CA SER A 70 2.43 6.13 -11.97
C SER A 70 2.41 5.80 -13.48
N ALA A 71 3.59 5.67 -14.11
CA ALA A 71 3.77 5.37 -15.53
C ALA A 71 3.15 6.41 -16.49
N GLN A 72 2.98 7.66 -16.08
CA GLN A 72 2.60 8.74 -16.98
C GLN A 72 3.83 9.35 -17.68
N LEU A 73 3.57 10.16 -18.73
CA LEU A 73 4.63 10.81 -19.49
C LEU A 73 5.46 11.78 -18.64
N GLY A 74 4.83 12.42 -17.65
CA GLY A 74 5.44 13.49 -16.86
C GLY A 74 5.31 14.85 -17.54
N ILE A 75 5.98 15.85 -16.97
CA ILE A 75 6.04 17.21 -17.48
C ILE A 75 7.32 17.35 -18.31
N ALA A 76 7.19 17.90 -19.52
CA ALA A 76 8.32 18.10 -20.42
C ALA A 76 9.43 18.95 -19.77
N ASN A 77 10.69 18.63 -20.09
CA ASN A 77 11.88 19.35 -19.65
C ASN A 77 12.20 19.33 -18.14
N LEU A 78 11.44 18.58 -17.33
CA LEU A 78 11.83 18.34 -15.93
C LEU A 78 12.68 17.07 -15.80
N PRO A 79 13.80 17.11 -15.04
CA PRO A 79 14.62 15.93 -14.79
C PRO A 79 13.83 14.88 -14.00
N VAL A 80 14.15 13.61 -14.26
CA VAL A 80 13.50 12.45 -13.65
C VAL A 80 14.55 11.44 -13.26
N ALA A 81 14.40 10.85 -12.08
CA ALA A 81 15.23 9.71 -11.68
C ALA A 81 14.97 8.51 -12.60
N VAL A 82 16.01 8.06 -13.30
CA VAL A 82 15.95 6.87 -14.18
C VAL A 82 15.72 5.60 -13.37
N ARG A 83 16.14 5.60 -12.11
CA ARG A 83 16.00 4.46 -11.19
C ARG A 83 15.67 4.95 -9.79
N SER A 84 14.84 4.19 -9.09
CA SER A 84 14.57 4.34 -7.66
C SER A 84 14.88 3.03 -6.96
N LEU A 85 15.55 3.08 -5.81
CA LEU A 85 15.83 1.92 -4.96
C LEU A 85 15.29 2.21 -3.56
N GLN A 86 14.43 1.33 -3.07
CA GLN A 86 13.91 1.35 -1.73
C GLN A 86 14.37 0.09 -1.01
N ARG A 87 14.88 0.24 0.21
CA ARG A 87 15.20 -0.86 1.11
C ARG A 87 14.36 -0.71 2.35
N PHE A 88 13.90 -1.81 2.91
CA PHE A 88 13.11 -1.78 4.13
C PHE A 88 13.45 -2.96 5.03
N TRP A 89 13.20 -2.77 6.31
CA TRP A 89 13.18 -3.82 7.31
C TRP A 89 11.87 -3.69 8.07
N ALA A 90 11.30 -4.81 8.49
CA ALA A 90 10.04 -4.83 9.20
C ALA A 90 10.03 -5.94 10.24
N ARG A 91 9.28 -5.74 11.32
CA ARG A 91 8.95 -6.81 12.25
C ARG A 91 7.79 -7.62 11.68
N VAL A 92 7.86 -8.93 11.82
CA VAL A 92 6.80 -9.86 11.39
C VAL A 92 6.13 -10.39 12.65
N ILE A 93 4.84 -10.12 12.79
CA ILE A 93 3.99 -10.74 13.81
C ILE A 93 2.76 -11.25 13.07
N SER A 94 2.57 -12.55 13.07
CA SER A 94 1.43 -13.19 12.42
C SER A 94 0.91 -14.36 13.24
N TYR A 95 -0.34 -14.74 12.98
CA TYR A 95 -0.92 -15.95 13.52
C TYR A 95 -1.14 -16.92 12.36
N SER A 96 -0.65 -18.16 12.50
CA SER A 96 -0.92 -19.23 11.54
C SER A 96 -1.75 -20.33 12.19
N HIS A 97 -2.81 -20.74 11.50
CA HIS A 97 -3.66 -21.88 11.89
C HIS A 97 -3.02 -23.23 11.54
N ASN A 98 -1.99 -23.25 10.69
CA ASN A 98 -1.28 -24.45 10.26
C ASN A 98 0.15 -24.10 9.84
N LYS A 99 1.05 -23.93 10.81
CA LYS A 99 2.44 -23.47 10.53
C LYS A 99 3.42 -24.59 10.14
N ASN A 100 2.98 -25.83 10.20
CA ASN A 100 3.78 -27.00 9.87
C ASN A 100 3.22 -27.75 8.64
N ASP A 101 2.22 -27.17 7.96
CA ASP A 101 1.54 -27.74 6.80
C ASP A 101 1.09 -29.19 6.99
N ARG A 102 0.55 -29.48 8.17
CA ARG A 102 0.11 -30.84 8.54
C ARG A 102 -1.41 -30.97 8.56
N ASN A 103 -1.89 -32.17 8.84
CA ASN A 103 -3.30 -32.51 8.75
C ASN A 103 -4.09 -32.02 9.98
N PRO A 104 -5.40 -31.77 9.85
CA PRO A 104 -6.27 -31.55 10.98
C PRO A 104 -6.20 -32.68 12.02
N ASN A 105 -6.49 -32.35 13.28
CA ASN A 105 -6.61 -33.36 14.32
C ASN A 105 -7.98 -34.07 14.20
N GLY A 106 -8.02 -35.18 13.47
CA GLY A 106 -9.21 -35.99 13.30
C GLY A 106 -9.14 -36.92 12.10
N PRO A 107 -10.05 -37.91 12.02
CA PRO A 107 -10.16 -38.78 10.86
C PRO A 107 -10.72 -38.02 9.65
N LEU A 108 -10.21 -38.35 8.46
CA LEU A 108 -10.88 -38.00 7.21
C LEU A 108 -11.88 -39.11 6.88
N ILE A 109 -13.17 -38.76 6.82
CA ILE A 109 -14.26 -39.70 6.51
C ILE A 109 -14.73 -39.43 5.08
N LEU A 110 -14.65 -40.43 4.21
CA LEU A 110 -15.09 -40.38 2.82
C LEU A 110 -16.06 -41.53 2.55
N GLY A 111 -17.36 -41.28 2.70
CA GLY A 111 -18.37 -42.34 2.71
C GLY A 111 -18.10 -43.30 3.87
N ASP A 112 -17.98 -44.60 3.56
CA ASP A 112 -17.69 -45.65 4.54
C ASP A 112 -16.20 -45.82 4.86
N MET A 113 -15.32 -45.04 4.22
CA MET A 113 -13.87 -45.10 4.45
C MET A 113 -13.45 -44.11 5.54
N VAL A 114 -12.68 -44.59 6.52
CA VAL A 114 -12.13 -43.79 7.62
C VAL A 114 -10.60 -43.78 7.56
N PHE A 115 -10.02 -42.62 7.26
CA PHE A 115 -8.57 -42.42 7.23
C PHE A 115 -8.10 -41.77 8.52
N GLN A 116 -7.38 -42.52 9.35
CA GLN A 116 -6.81 -42.02 10.59
C GLN A 116 -5.47 -41.34 10.33
N GLY A 117 -5.37 -40.06 10.69
CA GLY A 117 -4.11 -39.32 10.64
C GLY A 117 -3.14 -39.77 11.75
N LYS A 118 -1.84 -39.84 11.45
CA LYS A 118 -0.84 -40.09 12.50
C LYS A 118 -0.78 -38.90 13.46
N ALA A 119 -0.70 -39.16 14.77
CA ALA A 119 -0.67 -38.13 15.81
C ALA A 119 0.51 -37.17 15.70
N ASP A 120 1.66 -37.63 15.22
CA ASP A 120 2.80 -36.75 14.93
C ASP A 120 2.48 -35.79 13.77
N ARG A 121 1.58 -36.16 12.85
CA ARG A 121 1.21 -35.42 11.64
C ARG A 121 0.03 -34.46 11.82
N VAL A 122 -0.19 -33.97 13.04
CA VAL A 122 -1.25 -32.99 13.34
C VAL A 122 -0.74 -31.55 13.13
N LYS A 123 -1.61 -30.70 12.57
CA LYS A 123 -1.37 -29.27 12.36
C LYS A 123 -1.19 -28.54 13.67
N LYS A 124 -0.27 -27.58 13.67
CA LYS A 124 0.05 -26.76 14.83
C LYS A 124 -0.30 -25.31 14.52
N ALA A 125 -1.24 -24.76 15.28
CA ALA A 125 -1.55 -23.34 15.24
C ALA A 125 -0.65 -22.57 16.22
N GLY A 126 -0.45 -21.28 15.98
CA GLY A 126 0.22 -20.40 16.93
C GLY A 126 0.72 -19.10 16.34
N VAL A 127 1.18 -18.24 17.24
CA VAL A 127 1.83 -16.97 16.90
C VAL A 127 3.24 -17.23 16.35
N LEU A 128 3.59 -16.44 15.34
CA LEU A 128 4.89 -16.34 14.70
C LEU A 128 5.43 -14.94 14.91
N ILE A 129 6.67 -14.84 15.37
CA ILE A 129 7.37 -13.58 15.63
C ILE A 129 8.70 -13.61 14.90
N GLY A 130 9.04 -12.55 14.20
CA GLY A 130 10.33 -12.44 13.54
C GLY A 130 10.55 -11.13 12.83
N ALA A 131 11.35 -11.19 11.78
CA ALA A 131 11.79 -10.02 11.04
C ALA A 131 11.88 -10.33 9.55
N GLY A 132 11.66 -9.29 8.75
CA GLY A 132 11.81 -9.30 7.31
C GLY A 132 12.65 -8.13 6.83
N THR A 133 13.30 -8.35 5.70
CA THR A 133 14.02 -7.33 4.95
C THR A 133 13.63 -7.43 3.49
N GLY A 134 13.71 -6.34 2.77
CA GLY A 134 13.45 -6.35 1.35
C GLY A 134 14.05 -5.16 0.64
N MET A 135 14.12 -5.31 -0.68
CA MET A 135 14.49 -4.25 -1.58
C MET A 135 13.51 -4.21 -2.75
N ARG A 136 13.19 -3.00 -3.20
CA ARG A 136 12.36 -2.76 -4.38
C ARG A 136 13.05 -1.72 -5.25
N THR A 137 13.17 -2.00 -6.54
CA THR A 137 13.79 -1.11 -7.51
C THR A 137 12.83 -0.86 -8.66
N ARG A 138 12.63 0.42 -9.00
CA ARG A 138 11.87 0.83 -10.18
C ARG A 138 12.81 1.47 -11.20
N TYR A 139 12.74 1.03 -12.45
CA TYR A 139 13.54 1.52 -13.57
C TYR A 139 12.62 2.11 -14.64
N PHE A 140 12.93 3.32 -15.10
CA PHE A 140 12.11 4.10 -16.03
C PHE A 140 12.86 4.25 -17.37
N PRO A 141 12.78 3.26 -18.28
CA PRO A 141 13.52 3.30 -19.55
C PRO A 141 13.06 4.43 -20.47
N HIS A 142 11.77 4.76 -20.43
CA HIS A 142 11.18 5.84 -21.21
C HIS A 142 9.92 6.36 -20.52
N ALA A 143 9.41 7.49 -21.02
CA ALA A 143 8.15 8.04 -20.56
C ALA A 143 7.00 7.04 -20.74
N GLY A 144 6.06 7.00 -19.80
CA GLY A 144 4.88 6.15 -19.95
C GLY A 144 5.06 4.68 -19.55
N ALA A 145 6.26 4.25 -19.12
CA ALA A 145 6.49 2.86 -18.71
C ALA A 145 7.57 2.73 -17.62
N TYR A 146 7.50 1.66 -16.85
CA TYR A 146 8.54 1.28 -15.91
C TYR A 146 8.61 -0.24 -15.71
N PHE A 147 9.78 -0.68 -15.25
CA PHE A 147 9.95 -1.99 -14.65
C PHE A 147 10.09 -1.84 -13.14
N ASP A 148 9.45 -2.72 -12.37
CA ASP A 148 9.46 -2.73 -10.92
C ASP A 148 9.84 -4.13 -10.44
N TYR A 149 10.92 -4.23 -9.67
CA TYR A 149 11.44 -5.50 -9.19
C TYR A 149 11.58 -5.44 -7.68
N GLY A 150 11.09 -6.47 -6.99
CA GLY A 150 11.14 -6.59 -5.54
C GLY A 150 11.72 -7.93 -5.13
N VAL A 151 12.52 -7.94 -4.06
CA VAL A 151 12.95 -9.16 -3.36
C VAL A 151 12.76 -8.94 -1.88
N ASN A 152 12.11 -9.88 -1.21
CA ASN A 152 11.87 -9.84 0.23
C ASN A 152 12.24 -11.17 0.85
N ALA A 153 12.91 -11.13 1.99
CA ALA A 153 13.22 -12.30 2.80
C ALA A 153 12.75 -12.06 4.23
N HIS A 154 12.09 -13.04 4.83
CA HIS A 154 11.72 -12.95 6.24
C HIS A 154 11.86 -14.30 6.93
N TYR A 155 12.13 -14.22 8.23
CA TYR A 155 12.18 -15.37 9.12
C TYR A 155 11.26 -15.10 10.30
N ALA A 156 10.41 -16.06 10.63
CA ALA A 156 9.53 -16.01 11.78
C ALA A 156 9.60 -17.31 12.57
N HIS A 157 9.64 -17.17 13.90
CA HIS A 157 9.72 -18.29 14.82
C HIS A 157 8.48 -18.35 15.68
N SER A 158 8.01 -19.57 15.97
CA SER A 158 6.93 -19.81 16.92
C SER A 158 7.47 -20.38 18.23
N PRO A 159 7.57 -19.59 19.30
CA PRO A 159 8.15 -20.01 20.58
C PRO A 159 7.45 -21.24 21.16
N GLN A 160 6.12 -21.30 21.05
CA GLN A 160 5.31 -22.37 21.63
C GLN A 160 5.63 -23.76 21.08
N HIS A 161 6.01 -23.87 19.80
CA HIS A 161 6.28 -25.19 19.20
C HIS A 161 7.68 -25.34 18.61
N LYS A 162 8.58 -24.36 18.85
CA LYS A 162 9.96 -24.34 18.35
C LYS A 162 10.07 -24.55 16.83
N ILE A 163 9.17 -23.94 16.06
CA ILE A 163 9.15 -24.03 14.58
C ILE A 163 9.56 -22.69 14.00
N GLY A 164 10.55 -22.70 13.11
CA GLY A 164 10.94 -21.55 12.29
C GLY A 164 10.41 -21.69 10.87
N ILE A 165 9.94 -20.59 10.29
CA ILE A 165 9.54 -20.47 8.90
C ILE A 165 10.43 -19.39 8.29
N ALA A 166 11.14 -19.74 7.22
CA ALA A 166 11.85 -18.80 6.38
C ALA A 166 11.05 -18.65 5.09
N CYS A 167 10.96 -17.44 4.56
CA CYS A 167 10.33 -17.23 3.27
C CYS A 167 11.13 -16.20 2.49
N ILE A 168 11.37 -16.52 1.22
CA ILE A 168 11.95 -15.63 0.24
C ILE A 168 10.94 -15.45 -0.88
N SER A 169 10.73 -14.20 -1.28
CA SER A 169 9.84 -13.84 -2.37
C SER A 169 10.55 -12.90 -3.33
N ALA A 170 10.28 -13.07 -4.60
CA ALA A 170 10.71 -12.16 -5.66
C ALA A 170 9.48 -11.78 -6.49
N GLU A 171 9.40 -10.52 -6.90
CA GLU A 171 8.38 -10.03 -7.81
C GLU A 171 9.01 -9.15 -8.89
N ALA A 172 8.47 -9.24 -10.09
CA ALA A 172 8.85 -8.38 -11.20
C ALA A 172 7.58 -7.98 -11.96
N CYS A 173 7.45 -6.69 -12.24
CA CYS A 173 6.33 -6.13 -12.97
C CYS A 173 6.84 -5.21 -14.07
N PHE A 174 6.30 -5.38 -15.27
CA PHE A 174 6.36 -4.37 -16.31
C PHE A 174 5.04 -3.60 -16.34
N VAL A 175 5.11 -2.28 -16.34
CA VAL A 175 3.95 -1.40 -16.40
C VAL A 175 4.09 -0.46 -17.56
N LYS A 176 3.02 -0.34 -18.35
CA LYS A 176 2.91 0.62 -19.43
C LYS A 176 1.58 1.35 -19.38
N SER A 177 1.61 2.68 -19.42
CA SER A 177 0.41 3.47 -19.62
C SER A 177 -0.03 3.42 -21.08
N LEU A 178 -1.33 3.28 -21.25
CA LEU A 178 -2.07 3.50 -22.48
C LEU A 178 -2.68 4.92 -22.44
N ARG A 179 -3.52 5.22 -23.42
CA ARG A 179 -4.30 6.47 -23.43
C ARG A 179 -5.39 6.45 -22.35
N ASN A 180 -5.83 7.64 -21.95
CA ASN A 180 -6.96 7.86 -21.04
C ASN A 180 -6.82 7.15 -19.68
N TRP A 181 -5.63 7.23 -19.07
CA TRP A 181 -5.38 6.66 -17.73
C TRP A 181 -5.65 5.15 -17.64
N ARG A 182 -5.50 4.43 -18.75
CA ARG A 182 -5.52 2.97 -18.79
C ARG A 182 -4.10 2.44 -18.75
N TYR A 183 -3.94 1.24 -18.22
CA TYR A 183 -2.62 0.63 -17.98
C TYR A 183 -2.62 -0.84 -18.36
N VAL A 184 -1.45 -1.34 -18.74
CA VAL A 184 -1.16 -2.77 -18.85
C VAL A 184 -0.06 -3.09 -17.86
N ASP A 185 -0.35 -4.04 -16.98
CA ASP A 185 0.55 -4.51 -15.95
C ASP A 185 0.81 -5.99 -16.17
N LEU A 186 2.06 -6.35 -16.42
CA LEU A 186 2.51 -7.74 -16.54
C LEU A 186 3.39 -8.06 -15.34
N CYS A 187 2.86 -8.84 -14.41
CA CYS A 187 3.54 -9.15 -13.15
C CYS A 187 3.78 -10.65 -12.99
N ILE A 188 4.96 -10.99 -12.49
CA ILE A 188 5.32 -12.33 -12.02
C ILE A 188 5.73 -12.25 -10.56
N ARG A 189 5.36 -13.27 -9.81
CA ARG A 189 5.77 -13.45 -8.42
C ARG A 189 6.22 -14.89 -8.23
N ALA A 190 7.30 -15.05 -7.48
CA ALA A 190 7.79 -16.32 -7.01
C ALA A 190 7.98 -16.25 -5.50
N ASP A 191 7.56 -17.29 -4.81
CA ASP A 191 7.69 -17.45 -3.38
C ASP A 191 8.26 -18.83 -3.07
N ARG A 192 9.11 -18.88 -2.05
CA ARG A 192 9.69 -20.10 -1.53
C ARG A 192 9.64 -20.03 -0.01
N ILE A 193 8.98 -21.02 0.58
CA ILE A 193 8.78 -21.23 2.01
C ILE A 193 9.60 -22.45 2.45
#